data_AF-A0A2D7THG6-F1
#
_entry.id   AF-A0A2D7THG6-F1
#
_cell.length_a   1.000
_cell.length_b   1.000
_cell.length_c   1.000
_cell.angle_alpha   90.00
_cell.angle_beta   90.00
_cell.angle_gamma   90.00
#
_symmetry.space_group_name_H-M   'P 1'
#
loop_
_entity.id
_entity.type
_entity.pdbx_description
1 polymer ?
#
loop_
_entity_poly.entity_id
_entity_poly.type
_entity_poly.pdbx_seq_one_letter_code
_entity_poly.pdbx_strand_id
1 'polypeptide(L)' 'MKKNKCFGYAYIYDHIWKEKKRVGYIKSLSQEHGIISVDSVEKYSIGDLLVIIPIHSCLTVDKMGSFFINEKKVLIM' A
#
# COMPACT_ATOMS: atom_id res chain seq x y z
N MET A 1 20.54 15.13 -8.02
CA MET A 1 19.79 14.66 -6.82
C MET A 1 18.95 13.46 -7.22
N LYS A 2 19.15 12.27 -6.60
CA LYS A 2 18.24 11.14 -6.83
C LYS A 2 16.89 11.49 -6.22
N LYS A 3 15.84 11.60 -7.02
CA LYS A 3 14.46 11.72 -6.51
C LYS A 3 14.18 10.48 -5.65
N ASN A 4 13.71 10.67 -4.42
CA ASN A 4 13.22 9.57 -3.61
C ASN A 4 12.02 8.96 -4.32
N LYS A 5 12.13 7.68 -4.71
CA LYS A 5 11.02 6.94 -5.29
C LYS A 5 10.04 6.58 -4.17
N CYS A 6 8.76 6.87 -4.39
CA CYS A 6 7.68 6.49 -3.50
C CYS A 6 6.60 5.83 -4.35
N PHE A 7 6.22 4.60 -4.00
CA PHE A 7 5.19 3.84 -4.73
C PHE A 7 3.84 3.79 -4.00
N GLY A 8 3.80 4.27 -2.76
CA GLY A 8 2.61 4.36 -1.93
C GLY A 8 2.95 4.57 -0.46
N TYR A 9 1.90 4.65 0.36
CA TYR A 9 2.00 4.76 1.81
C TYR A 9 1.38 3.54 2.48
N ALA A 10 2.05 3.04 3.52
CA ALA A 10 1.58 1.91 4.30
C ALA A 10 0.83 2.38 5.56
N TYR A 11 -0.21 1.65 5.94
CA TYR A 11 -1.07 1.91 7.10
C TYR A 11 -1.42 0.60 7.82
N ILE A 12 -1.75 0.71 9.11
CA ILE A 12 -2.57 -0.31 9.79
C ILE A 12 -4.01 -0.10 9.34
N TYR A 13 -4.78 -1.19 9.17
CA TYR A 13 -6.16 -1.14 8.63
C TYR A 13 -7.05 -0.09 9.31
N ASP A 14 -7.09 -0.04 10.64
CA ASP A 14 -7.90 0.92 11.42
C ASP A 14 -7.49 2.40 11.25
N HIS A 15 -6.31 2.62 10.66
CA HIS A 15 -5.73 3.92 10.41
C HIS A 15 -5.76 4.33 8.94
N ILE A 16 -6.33 3.52 8.07
CA ILE A 16 -6.51 3.86 6.66
C ILE A 16 -7.26 5.21 6.53
N TRP A 17 -6.87 6.02 5.54
CA TRP A 17 -7.38 7.38 5.29
C TRP A 17 -7.01 8.45 6.34
N LYS A 18 -6.32 8.09 7.43
CA LYS A 18 -5.78 9.07 8.40
C LYS A 18 -4.35 9.44 8.01
N GLU A 19 -4.18 10.48 7.20
CA GLU A 19 -2.89 10.90 6.60
C GLU A 19 -1.71 10.93 7.60
N LYS A 20 -1.93 11.45 8.81
CA LYS A 20 -0.91 11.57 9.86
C LYS A 20 -0.58 10.24 10.58
N LYS A 21 -1.27 9.15 10.27
CA LYS A 21 -1.12 7.83 10.91
C LYS A 21 -0.52 6.78 9.97
N ARG A 22 0.16 7.21 8.89
CA ARG A 22 0.94 6.29 8.06
C ARG A 22 2.03 5.60 8.88
N VAL A 23 2.24 4.33 8.57
CA VAL A 23 3.31 3.48 9.11
C VAL A 23 4.65 3.79 8.43
N GLY A 24 4.59 4.11 7.15
CA GLY A 24 5.76 4.30 6.32
C GLY A 24 5.40 4.52 4.86
N TYR A 25 6.39 4.39 3.99
CA TYR A 25 6.22 4.50 2.54
C TYR A 25 6.96 3.38 1.81
N ILE A 26 6.47 3.03 0.62
CA ILE A 26 7.07 1.98 -0.20
C ILE A 26 8.23 2.59 -0.99
N LYS A 27 9.45 2.19 -0.66
CA LYS A 27 10.69 2.73 -1.27
C LYS A 27 11.07 2.03 -2.57
N SER A 28 10.63 0.79 -2.75
CA SER A 28 10.87 -0.02 -3.96
C SER A 28 9.84 -1.14 -4.09
N LEU A 29 9.59 -1.55 -5.33
CA LEU A 29 8.72 -2.67 -5.69
C LEU A 29 9.45 -3.59 -6.69
N SER A 30 9.23 -4.89 -6.56
CA SER A 30 9.45 -5.91 -7.58
C SER A 30 8.09 -6.46 -8.04
N GLN A 31 8.07 -7.58 -8.78
CA GLN A 31 6.82 -8.18 -9.27
C GLN A 31 5.85 -8.56 -8.14
N GLU A 32 6.39 -9.06 -7.02
CA GLU A 32 5.58 -9.60 -5.92
C GLU A 32 5.98 -9.03 -4.54
N HIS A 33 7.15 -8.38 -4.45
CA HIS A 33 7.68 -7.90 -3.18
C HIS A 33 7.79 -6.38 -3.16
N GLY A 34 7.40 -5.77 -2.06
CA GLY A 34 7.65 -4.36 -1.78
C GLY A 34 8.58 -4.19 -0.58
N ILE A 35 9.40 -3.13 -0.58
CA ILE A 35 10.16 -2.73 0.60
C ILE A 35 9.55 -1.46 1.18
N ILE A 36 9.09 -1.55 2.43
CA ILE A 36 8.54 -0.43 3.19
C ILE A 36 9.66 0.18 4.04
N SER A 37 9.82 1.50 3.99
CA SER A 37 10.62 2.24 4.95
C SER A 37 9.73 2.67 6.10
N VAL A 38 10.08 2.24 7.32
CA VAL A 38 9.36 2.54 8.56
C VAL A 38 10.32 3.12 9.59
N ASP A 39 9.79 3.84 10.58
CA ASP A 39 10.60 4.42 11.66
C ASP A 39 11.08 3.37 12.68
N SER A 40 10.34 2.27 12.85
CA SER A 40 10.67 1.19 13.78
C SER A 40 10.10 -0.13 13.27
N VAL A 41 10.97 -1.12 13.06
CA VAL A 41 10.60 -2.45 12.53
C VAL A 41 10.04 -3.35 13.64
N GLU A 42 10.43 -3.13 14.89
CA GLU A 42 10.03 -3.93 16.07
C GLU A 42 8.52 -3.89 16.36
N LYS A 43 7.80 -2.94 15.75
CA LYS A 43 6.34 -2.82 15.87
C LYS A 43 5.58 -3.81 14.99
N TYR A 44 6.28 -4.62 14.19
CA TYR A 44 5.69 -5.53 13.21
C TYR A 44 6.24 -6.94 13.37
N SER A 45 5.37 -7.91 13.15
CA SER A 45 5.70 -9.33 13.12
C SER A 45 5.44 -9.92 11.73
N ILE A 46 6.14 -11.01 11.42
CA ILE A 46 5.87 -11.77 10.20
C ILE A 46 4.43 -12.29 10.25
N GLY A 47 3.66 -12.03 9.20
CA GLY A 47 2.23 -12.36 9.12
C GLY A 47 1.29 -11.17 9.35
N ASP A 48 1.81 -10.02 9.81
CA ASP A 48 1.01 -8.81 9.94
C ASP A 48 0.47 -8.34 8.59
N LEU A 49 -0.79 -7.93 8.59
CA LEU A 49 -1.45 -7.34 7.42
C LEU A 49 -1.38 -5.81 7.48
N LEU A 50 -0.86 -5.23 6.41
CA LEU A 50 -0.81 -3.79 6.20
C LEU A 50 -1.66 -3.39 5.00
N VAL A 51 -2.19 -2.17 5.04
CA VAL A 51 -2.92 -1.58 3.93
C VAL A 51 -2.03 -0.60 3.19
N ILE A 52 -2.04 -0.66 1.87
CA ILE A 52 -1.27 0.24 1.00
C ILE A 52 -2.21 1.19 0.27
N ILE A 53 -1.95 2.49 0.39
CA ILE A 53 -2.54 3.51 -0.48
C ILE A 53 -1.52 3.80 -1.60
N PRO A 54 -1.78 3.39 -2.86
CA PRO A 54 -0.85 3.58 -3.97
C PRO A 54 -0.81 5.05 -4.41
N ILE A 55 0.30 5.48 -5.00
CA ILE A 55 0.39 6.83 -5.59
C ILE A 55 -0.46 6.99 -6.86
N HIS A 56 -0.74 5.89 -7.56
CA HIS A 56 -1.55 5.86 -8.78
C HIS A 56 -2.63 4.79 -8.67
N SER A 57 -3.78 5.15 -8.08
CA SER A 57 -4.94 4.26 -7.96
C SER A 57 -5.37 3.67 -9.30
N CYS A 58 -5.27 4.45 -10.39
CA CYS A 58 -5.63 4.01 -11.74
C CYS A 58 -4.73 2.86 -12.25
N LEU A 59 -3.43 2.89 -11.95
CA LEU A 59 -2.51 1.83 -12.38
C LEU A 59 -2.64 0.58 -11.51
N THR A 60 -2.97 0.77 -10.22
CA THR A 60 -3.25 -0.35 -9.32
C THR A 60 -4.53 -1.06 -9.74
N VAL A 61 -5.61 -0.33 -10.05
CA VAL A 61 -6.87 -0.96 -10.46
C VAL A 61 -6.75 -1.66 -11.82
N ASP A 62 -6.01 -1.09 -12.77
CA ASP A 62 -5.66 -1.73 -14.05
C ASP A 62 -5.00 -3.10 -13.85
N LYS A 63 -4.07 -3.20 -12.89
CA LYS A 63 -3.38 -4.46 -12.59
C LYS A 63 -4.21 -5.42 -11.74
N MET A 64 -5.14 -4.92 -10.92
CA MET A 64 -6.03 -5.75 -10.10
C MET A 64 -7.14 -6.42 -10.92
N GLY A 65 -7.63 -5.77 -11.98
CA GLY A 65 -8.72 -6.27 -12.86
C GLY A 65 -10.09 -6.42 -12.19
N SER A 66 -10.17 -6.28 -10.87
CA SER A 66 -11.43 -6.26 -10.11
C SER A 66 -11.20 -5.74 -8.69
N PHE A 67 -12.26 -5.26 -8.04
CA PHE A 67 -12.23 -4.90 -6.62
C PHE A 67 -13.60 -5.09 -5.96
N PHE A 68 -13.66 -5.01 -4.64
CA PHE A 68 -14.90 -5.17 -3.88
C PHE A 68 -15.51 -3.82 -3.52
N ILE A 69 -16.82 -3.67 -3.75
CA ILE A 69 -17.64 -2.57 -3.27
C ILE A 69 -18.80 -3.19 -2.49
N ASN A 70 -18.90 -2.90 -1.18
CA ASN A 70 -19.94 -3.45 -0.30
C ASN A 70 -20.09 -4.98 -0.46
N GLU A 71 -18.98 -5.71 -0.33
CA GLU A 71 -18.88 -7.17 -0.49
C GLU A 71 -19.16 -7.73 -1.90
N LYS A 72 -19.56 -6.88 -2.85
CA LYS A 72 -19.75 -7.27 -4.25
C LYS A 72 -18.48 -7.06 -5.04
N LYS A 73 -18.07 -8.09 -5.77
CA LYS A 73 -16.94 -8.01 -6.71
C LYS A 73 -17.38 -7.25 -7.96
N VAL A 74 -16.65 -6.19 -8.30
CA VAL A 74 -16.80 -5.41 -9.52
C VAL A 74 -15.59 -5.69 -10.41
N LEU A 75 -15.83 -6.08 -11.66
CA LEU A 75 -14.79 -6.28 -12.66
C LEU A 75 -14.40 -4.94 -13.31
N ILE A 76 -13.12 -4.78 -13.59
CA ILE A 76 -12.56 -3.63 -14.31
C ILE A 76 -12.01 -4.16 -15.62
N MET A 77 -12.47 -3.56 -16.72
CA MET A 77 -12.15 -3.95 -18.09
C MET A 77 -10.71 -3.58 -18.47
#